data_AF-A0A254UM53-F1
#
_entry.id   AF-A0A254UM53-F1
#
_cell.length_a   1.000
_cell.length_b   1.000
_cell.length_c   1.000
_cell.angle_alpha   90.00
_cell.angle_beta   90.00
_cell.angle_gamma   90.00
#
_symmetry.space_group_name_H-M   'P 1'
#
loop_
_entity.id
_entity.type
_entity.pdbx_description
1 polymer ?
#
loop_
_entity_poly.entity_id
_entity_poly.type
_entity_poly.pdbx_seq_one_letter_code
_entity_poly.pdbx_strand_id
1 'polypeptide(L)'
;MLGLINRSIENFLTDTHGAALCARVRRCAELPSEGYEPLLQYADAQTLRLIDAACDALGRERSELLEDLGAHLCTREAVRRLLRYGGCDYRGFLNSLNELHDRARMALPDLELPHLHLVATESGQFRLRVIGDVPGWGAVLAGILRAMADDYGSLALIEMPQSRAGRDSRIFEPAEEVVTIQLLDAAHAEARQFALAHMTGEV
;
A
#
# COMPACT_ATOMS: atom_id res chain seq x y z
N MET A 1 17.34 2.20 6.08
CA MET A 1 16.23 1.33 5.64
C MET A 1 16.71 -0.09 5.31
N LEU A 2 15.94 -1.10 5.72
CA LEU A 2 16.25 -2.52 5.50
C LEU A 2 16.14 -2.92 4.02
N GLY A 3 17.08 -3.74 3.52
CA GLY A 3 17.14 -4.19 2.12
C GLY A 3 15.88 -4.93 1.65
N LEU A 4 15.11 -5.50 2.56
CA LEU A 4 13.79 -6.08 2.30
C LEU A 4 12.84 -5.09 1.62
N ILE A 5 12.87 -3.80 2.01
CA ILE A 5 12.00 -2.77 1.43
C ILE A 5 12.43 -2.49 -0.01
N ASN A 6 13.73 -2.29 -0.25
CA ASN A 6 14.26 -2.07 -1.60
C ASN A 6 13.98 -3.24 -2.53
N ARG A 7 14.19 -4.47 -2.05
CA ARG A 7 13.90 -5.67 -2.81
C ARG A 7 12.41 -5.81 -3.12
N SER A 8 11.53 -5.38 -2.22
CA SER A 8 10.08 -5.36 -2.47
C SER A 8 9.72 -4.41 -3.60
N ILE A 9 10.35 -3.24 -3.67
CA ILE A 9 10.19 -2.27 -4.77
C ILE A 9 10.71 -2.86 -6.09
N GLU A 10 11.91 -3.45 -6.10
CA GLU A 10 12.47 -4.08 -7.30
C GLU A 10 11.60 -5.24 -7.82
N ASN A 11 11.09 -6.06 -6.90
CA ASN A 11 10.17 -7.13 -7.22
C ASN A 11 8.87 -6.59 -7.82
N PHE A 12 8.29 -5.53 -7.25
CA PHE A 12 7.11 -4.88 -7.80
C PHE A 12 7.35 -4.37 -9.22
N LEU A 13 8.46 -3.66 -9.45
CA LEU A 13 8.81 -3.14 -10.78
C LEU A 13 9.03 -4.28 -11.79
N THR A 14 9.69 -5.36 -11.35
CA THR A 14 9.97 -6.52 -12.20
C THR A 14 8.69 -7.27 -12.56
N ASP A 15 7.84 -7.55 -11.59
CA ASP A 15 6.61 -8.32 -11.78
C ASP A 15 5.57 -7.54 -12.61
N THR A 16 5.46 -6.22 -12.38
CA THR A 16 4.42 -5.38 -13.00
C THR A 16 4.85 -4.81 -14.34
N HIS A 17 6.13 -4.47 -14.50
CA HIS A 17 6.63 -3.73 -15.66
C HIS A 17 7.82 -4.41 -16.36
N GLY A 18 8.26 -5.56 -15.88
CA GLY A 18 9.30 -6.37 -16.48
C GLY A 18 10.73 -6.03 -16.03
N ALA A 19 11.60 -7.02 -16.10
CA ALA A 19 13.00 -6.91 -15.66
C ALA A 19 13.80 -5.82 -16.41
N ALA A 20 13.47 -5.53 -17.67
CA ALA A 20 14.14 -4.50 -18.45
C ALA A 20 13.90 -3.09 -17.90
N LEU A 21 12.68 -2.78 -17.44
CA LEU A 21 12.39 -1.52 -16.78
C LEU A 21 13.16 -1.44 -15.46
N CYS A 22 13.07 -2.49 -14.63
CA CYS A 22 13.74 -2.52 -13.34
C CYS A 22 15.26 -2.30 -13.47
N ALA A 23 15.90 -2.94 -14.45
CA ALA A 23 17.34 -2.75 -14.72
C ALA A 23 17.67 -1.31 -15.15
N ARG A 24 16.81 -0.66 -15.94
CA ARG A 24 16.97 0.75 -16.33
C ARG A 24 16.84 1.67 -15.11
N VAL A 25 15.81 1.46 -14.30
CA VAL A 25 15.57 2.23 -13.07
C VAL A 25 16.76 2.11 -12.12
N ARG A 26 17.26 0.91 -11.86
CA ARG A 26 18.44 0.69 -11.00
C ARG A 26 19.69 1.42 -11.49
N ARG A 27 19.90 1.46 -12.81
CA ARG A 27 21.02 2.19 -13.42
C ARG A 27 20.86 3.70 -13.24
N CYS A 28 19.67 4.24 -13.48
CA CYS A 28 19.37 5.66 -13.29
C CYS A 28 19.47 6.10 -11.83
N ALA A 29 19.10 5.23 -10.89
CA ALA A 29 19.23 5.45 -9.46
C ALA A 29 20.65 5.24 -8.90
N GLU A 30 21.63 4.88 -9.76
CA GLU A 30 23.03 4.63 -9.39
C GLU A 30 23.16 3.61 -8.24
N LEU A 31 22.43 2.51 -8.34
CA LEU A 31 22.39 1.46 -7.33
C LEU A 31 23.43 0.36 -7.60
N PRO A 32 23.89 -0.36 -6.57
CA PRO A 32 24.80 -1.50 -6.74
C PRO A 32 24.24 -2.55 -7.72
N SER A 33 25.12 -3.14 -8.53
CA SER A 33 24.75 -4.19 -9.48
C SER A 33 24.31 -5.49 -8.81
N GLU A 34 24.84 -5.77 -7.61
CA GLU A 34 24.62 -7.01 -6.86
C GLU A 34 23.21 -7.12 -6.24
N GLY A 35 22.48 -5.99 -6.15
CA GLY A 35 21.14 -5.94 -5.57
C GLY A 35 21.13 -5.79 -4.06
N TYR A 36 19.95 -6.01 -3.47
CA TYR A 36 19.73 -5.82 -2.04
C TYR A 36 19.66 -7.16 -1.31
N GLU A 37 20.53 -7.30 -0.31
CA GLU A 37 20.42 -8.37 0.68
C GLU A 37 19.31 -8.02 1.67
N PRO A 38 18.26 -8.87 1.83
CA PRO A 38 17.05 -8.50 2.54
C PRO A 38 17.25 -8.05 3.98
N LEU A 39 18.27 -8.60 4.65
CA LEU A 39 18.52 -8.38 6.09
C LEU A 39 19.65 -7.37 6.36
N LEU A 40 20.20 -6.73 5.32
CA LEU A 40 21.20 -5.67 5.49
C LEU A 40 20.54 -4.29 5.48
N GLN A 41 21.13 -3.34 6.18
CA GLN A 41 20.70 -1.96 6.18
C GLN A 41 21.39 -1.17 5.05
N TYR A 42 20.61 -0.31 4.41
CA TYR A 42 21.05 0.60 3.36
C TYR A 42 20.61 2.01 3.69
N ALA A 43 21.32 3.01 3.17
CA ALA A 43 20.95 4.42 3.35
C ALA A 43 19.57 4.71 2.72
N ASP A 44 18.72 5.43 3.43
CA ASP A 44 17.33 5.74 2.99
C ASP A 44 17.31 6.47 1.64
N ALA A 45 18.33 7.29 1.39
CA ALA A 45 18.55 7.97 0.12
C ALA A 45 18.58 7.00 -1.07
N GLN A 46 19.03 5.74 -0.90
CA GLN A 46 19.00 4.75 -1.97
C GLN A 46 17.57 4.38 -2.36
N THR A 47 16.71 4.14 -1.37
CA THR A 47 15.31 3.82 -1.63
C THR A 47 14.58 5.00 -2.25
N LEU A 48 14.84 6.22 -1.77
CA LEU A 48 14.24 7.42 -2.34
C LEU A 48 14.66 7.61 -3.80
N ARG A 49 15.96 7.45 -4.13
CA ARG A 49 16.44 7.48 -5.53
C ARG A 49 15.83 6.37 -6.38
N LEU A 50 15.65 5.17 -5.82
CA LEU A 50 15.00 4.05 -6.51
C LEU A 50 13.56 4.41 -6.90
N ILE A 51 12.80 4.99 -5.96
CA ILE A 51 11.42 5.43 -6.18
C ILE A 51 11.38 6.58 -7.19
N ASP A 52 12.24 7.60 -7.06
CA ASP A 52 12.30 8.74 -7.98
C ASP A 52 12.60 8.29 -9.40
N ALA A 53 13.62 7.43 -9.59
CA ALA A 53 13.96 6.89 -10.89
C ALA A 53 12.83 6.01 -11.48
N ALA A 54 12.06 5.32 -10.64
CA ALA A 54 10.90 4.57 -11.09
C ALA A 54 9.77 5.49 -11.56
N CYS A 55 9.47 6.55 -10.81
CA CYS A 55 8.50 7.58 -11.20
C CYS A 55 8.88 8.22 -12.54
N ASP A 56 10.14 8.64 -12.68
CA ASP A 56 10.64 9.25 -13.92
C ASP A 56 10.57 8.29 -15.11
N ALA A 57 10.95 7.02 -14.91
CA ALA A 57 10.95 6.02 -15.96
C ALA A 57 9.54 5.60 -16.41
N LEU A 58 8.53 5.76 -15.55
CA LEU A 58 7.13 5.42 -15.79
C LEU A 58 6.26 6.64 -16.15
N GLY A 59 6.74 7.86 -15.90
CA GLY A 59 5.98 9.10 -16.07
C GLY A 59 4.80 9.21 -15.10
N ARG A 60 4.95 8.70 -13.87
CA ARG A 60 3.87 8.62 -12.86
C ARG A 60 4.20 9.42 -11.61
N GLU A 61 3.14 9.87 -10.93
CA GLU A 61 3.28 10.51 -9.62
C GLU A 61 3.69 9.49 -8.55
N ARG A 62 4.47 9.94 -7.56
CA ARG A 62 4.98 9.07 -6.48
C ARG A 62 3.87 8.36 -5.73
N SER A 63 2.78 9.05 -5.44
CA SER A 63 1.64 8.48 -4.72
C SER A 63 1.01 7.31 -5.47
N GLU A 64 0.85 7.43 -6.79
CA GLU A 64 0.26 6.35 -7.60
C GLU A 64 1.15 5.13 -7.64
N LEU A 65 2.47 5.33 -7.79
CA LEU A 65 3.44 4.24 -7.78
C LEU A 65 3.45 3.50 -6.43
N LEU A 66 3.41 4.25 -5.33
CA LEU A 66 3.43 3.70 -3.97
C LEU A 66 2.12 3.01 -3.61
N GLU A 67 0.98 3.49 -4.10
CA GLU A 67 -0.30 2.82 -3.96
C GLU A 67 -0.30 1.46 -4.68
N ASP A 68 0.19 1.40 -5.92
CA ASP A 68 0.34 0.14 -6.65
C ASP A 68 1.33 -0.82 -5.97
N LEU A 69 2.44 -0.30 -5.43
CA LEU A 69 3.38 -1.08 -4.63
C LEU A 69 2.66 -1.72 -3.42
N GLY A 70 1.84 -0.95 -2.70
CA GLY A 70 1.06 -1.44 -1.58
C GLY A 70 0.11 -2.58 -1.96
N ALA A 71 -0.60 -2.45 -3.07
CA ALA A 71 -1.45 -3.51 -3.60
C ALA A 71 -0.64 -4.74 -4.02
N HIS A 72 0.51 -4.53 -4.69
CA HIS A 72 1.42 -5.60 -5.11
C HIS A 72 1.97 -6.40 -3.93
N LEU A 73 2.29 -5.75 -2.80
CA LEU A 73 2.73 -6.45 -1.59
C LEU A 73 1.72 -7.50 -1.12
N CYS A 74 0.41 -7.22 -1.27
CA CYS A 74 -0.66 -8.16 -0.92
C CYS A 74 -0.75 -9.37 -1.88
N THR A 75 -0.08 -9.34 -3.03
CA THR A 75 0.07 -10.53 -3.90
C THR A 75 1.01 -11.57 -3.28
N ARG A 76 1.90 -11.16 -2.38
CA ARG A 76 2.78 -12.07 -1.64
C ARG A 76 2.02 -12.74 -0.52
N GLU A 77 1.93 -14.07 -0.59
CA GLU A 77 1.13 -14.84 0.36
C GLU A 77 1.57 -14.64 1.83
N ALA A 78 2.88 -14.53 2.09
CA ALA A 78 3.39 -14.28 3.44
C ALA A 78 2.88 -12.95 4.01
N VAL A 79 2.89 -11.88 3.20
CA VAL A 79 2.40 -10.55 3.62
C VAL A 79 0.88 -10.59 3.81
N ARG A 80 0.14 -11.16 2.85
CA ARG A 80 -1.31 -11.29 2.94
C ARG A 80 -1.75 -12.07 4.18
N ARG A 81 -1.09 -13.20 4.47
CA ARG A 81 -1.38 -14.01 5.67
C ARG A 81 -1.08 -13.26 6.96
N LEU A 82 0.00 -12.49 7.01
CA LEU A 82 0.33 -11.63 8.16
C LEU A 82 -0.75 -10.57 8.40
N LEU A 83 -1.22 -9.91 7.33
CA LEU A 83 -2.30 -8.93 7.40
C LEU A 83 -3.62 -9.59 7.84
N ARG A 84 -3.96 -10.77 7.30
CA ARG A 84 -5.15 -11.54 7.70
C ARG A 84 -5.14 -12.02 9.13
N TYR A 85 -3.98 -12.19 9.75
CA TYR A 85 -3.88 -12.51 11.17
C TYR A 85 -4.51 -11.41 12.04
N GLY A 86 -4.66 -10.19 11.52
CA GLY A 86 -5.26 -9.06 12.21
C GLY A 86 -6.76 -9.17 12.50
N GLY A 87 -7.52 -10.00 11.77
CA GLY A 87 -8.96 -10.10 12.02
C GLY A 87 -9.68 -11.07 11.08
N CYS A 88 -10.84 -11.55 11.53
CA CYS A 88 -11.69 -12.46 10.75
C CYS A 88 -12.49 -11.75 9.63
N ASP A 89 -12.69 -10.44 9.75
CA ASP A 89 -13.33 -9.57 8.76
C ASP A 89 -12.51 -8.28 8.54
N TYR A 90 -12.91 -7.48 7.54
CA TYR A 90 -12.19 -6.26 7.20
C TYR A 90 -12.16 -5.24 8.34
N ARG A 91 -13.25 -5.13 9.11
CA ARG A 91 -13.31 -4.23 10.28
C ARG A 91 -12.33 -4.66 11.38
N GLY A 92 -12.25 -5.96 11.67
CA GLY A 92 -11.28 -6.54 12.59
C GLY A 92 -9.85 -6.29 12.12
N PHE A 93 -9.58 -6.49 10.83
CA PHE A 93 -8.30 -6.15 10.22
C PHE A 93 -7.95 -4.66 10.44
N LEU A 94 -8.86 -3.73 10.15
CA LEU A 94 -8.63 -2.30 10.39
C LEU A 94 -8.26 -2.04 11.86
N ASN A 95 -9.04 -2.54 12.81
CA ASN A 95 -8.77 -2.34 14.24
C ASN A 95 -7.39 -2.89 14.67
N SER A 96 -6.89 -3.92 14.00
CA SER A 96 -5.57 -4.51 14.28
C SER A 96 -4.38 -3.70 13.76
N LEU A 97 -4.60 -2.68 12.93
CA LEU A 97 -3.53 -1.89 12.32
C LEU A 97 -2.70 -1.14 13.37
N ASN A 98 -3.32 -0.74 14.49
CA ASN A 98 -2.62 -0.10 15.61
C ASN A 98 -1.50 -0.97 16.18
N GLU A 99 -1.62 -2.29 16.07
CA GLU A 99 -0.66 -3.26 16.59
C GLU A 99 0.32 -3.76 15.51
N LEU A 100 0.16 -3.33 14.24
CA LEU A 100 0.95 -3.85 13.13
C LEU A 100 2.44 -3.51 13.28
N HIS A 101 2.76 -2.27 13.67
CA HIS A 101 4.14 -1.84 13.88
C HIS A 101 4.83 -2.72 14.94
N ASP A 102 4.20 -2.87 16.11
CA ASP A 102 4.76 -3.66 17.21
C ASP A 102 4.90 -5.14 16.85
N ARG A 103 3.91 -5.71 16.15
CA ARG A 103 3.98 -7.09 15.64
C ARG A 103 5.12 -7.29 14.66
N ALA A 104 5.32 -6.37 13.72
CA ALA A 104 6.40 -6.44 12.75
C ALA A 104 7.77 -6.36 13.45
N ARG A 105 7.92 -5.45 14.41
CA ARG A 105 9.16 -5.28 15.17
C ARG A 105 9.52 -6.49 16.03
N MET A 106 8.53 -7.23 16.55
CA MET A 106 8.79 -8.50 17.26
C MET A 106 9.38 -9.58 16.33
N ALA A 107 9.00 -9.58 15.05
CA ALA A 107 9.51 -10.55 14.09
C ALA A 107 10.82 -10.11 13.42
N LEU A 108 10.95 -8.81 13.12
CA LEU A 108 12.09 -8.22 12.43
C LEU A 108 12.40 -6.85 13.04
N PRO A 109 13.24 -6.79 14.09
CA PRO A 109 13.49 -5.57 14.85
C PRO A 109 14.04 -4.40 14.04
N ASP A 110 14.78 -4.70 12.97
CA ASP A 110 15.42 -3.72 12.08
C ASP A 110 14.48 -3.24 10.95
N LEU A 111 13.23 -3.72 10.90
CA LEU A 111 12.23 -3.24 9.95
C LEU A 111 11.52 -2.01 10.51
N GLU A 112 11.87 -0.86 9.95
CA GLU A 112 11.26 0.43 10.27
C GLU A 112 9.94 0.60 9.49
N LEU A 113 8.82 0.23 10.12
CA LEU A 113 7.47 0.53 9.64
C LEU A 113 6.95 1.82 10.28
N PRO A 114 6.04 2.56 9.62
CA PRO A 114 5.42 3.74 10.20
C PRO A 114 4.59 3.37 11.42
N HIS A 115 4.49 4.29 12.37
CA HIS A 115 3.52 4.19 13.46
C HIS A 115 2.12 4.45 12.91
N LEU A 116 1.18 3.59 13.30
CA LEU A 116 -0.20 3.61 12.81
C LEU A 116 -1.15 3.93 13.96
N HIS A 117 -2.01 4.91 13.75
CA HIS A 117 -3.09 5.24 14.66
C HIS A 117 -4.41 5.35 13.91
N LEU A 118 -5.20 4.28 13.98
CA LEU A 118 -6.55 4.21 13.48
C LEU A 118 -7.54 4.71 14.54
N VAL A 119 -8.40 5.64 14.13
CA VAL A 119 -9.54 6.12 14.91
C VAL A 119 -10.81 5.88 14.11
N ALA A 120 -11.76 5.17 14.70
CA ALA A 120 -13.12 5.09 14.16
C ALA A 120 -13.85 6.42 14.43
N THR A 121 -14.50 6.95 13.40
CA THR A 121 -15.41 8.09 13.51
C THR A 121 -16.86 7.60 13.39
N GLU A 122 -17.82 8.52 13.47
CA GLU A 122 -19.24 8.17 13.31
C GLU A 122 -19.53 7.60 11.90
N SER A 123 -20.59 6.81 11.77
CA SER A 123 -21.09 6.30 10.48
C SER A 123 -20.16 5.34 9.70
N GLY A 124 -19.35 4.55 10.40
CA GLY A 124 -18.52 3.50 9.76
C GLY A 124 -17.31 4.03 8.99
N GLN A 125 -16.95 5.29 9.24
CA GLN A 125 -15.72 5.89 8.74
C GLN A 125 -14.56 5.65 9.72
N PHE A 126 -13.35 5.57 9.19
CA PHE A 126 -12.11 5.48 9.93
C PHE A 126 -11.10 6.47 9.38
N ARG A 127 -10.24 6.98 10.27
CA ARG A 127 -9.07 7.78 9.90
C ARG A 127 -7.82 7.09 10.42
N LEU A 128 -6.95 6.71 9.49
CA LEU A 128 -5.64 6.14 9.78
C LEU A 128 -4.60 7.26 9.69
N ARG A 129 -4.02 7.63 10.83
CA ARG A 129 -2.83 8.47 10.87
C ARG A 129 -1.60 7.57 10.68
N VAL A 130 -0.72 7.99 9.80
CA VAL A 130 0.49 7.27 9.40
C VAL A 130 1.67 8.19 9.68
N ILE A 131 2.54 7.78 10.59
CA ILE A 131 3.69 8.58 11.02
C ILE A 131 4.95 7.78 10.71
N GLY A 132 5.71 8.20 9.71
CA GLY A 132 6.95 7.56 9.32
C GLY A 132 8.08 8.56 9.14
N ASP A 133 9.32 8.07 9.19
CA ASP A 133 10.53 8.91 9.01
C ASP A 133 10.69 9.45 7.59
N VAL A 134 9.99 8.82 6.62
CA VAL A 134 9.95 9.22 5.22
C VAL A 134 8.51 9.33 4.73
N PRO A 135 8.20 10.26 3.81
CA PRO A 135 6.86 10.39 3.22
C PRO A 135 6.52 9.24 2.26
N GLY A 136 5.22 8.99 2.07
CA GLY A 136 4.69 8.05 1.09
C GLY A 136 4.12 6.75 1.68
N TRP A 137 4.27 6.53 2.98
CA TRP A 137 3.67 5.39 3.67
C TRP A 137 2.15 5.42 3.61
N GLY A 138 1.53 6.61 3.61
CA GLY A 138 0.10 6.77 3.41
C GLY A 138 -0.39 6.15 2.10
N ALA A 139 0.35 6.36 1.01
CA ALA A 139 0.02 5.78 -0.30
C ALA A 139 0.19 4.26 -0.32
N VAL A 140 1.30 3.76 0.24
CA VAL A 140 1.53 2.30 0.38
C VAL A 140 0.39 1.66 1.17
N LEU A 141 0.00 2.25 2.29
CA LEU A 141 -1.11 1.74 3.10
C LEU A 141 -2.45 1.85 2.39
N ALA A 142 -2.71 2.92 1.63
CA ALA A 142 -3.93 3.01 0.83
C ALA A 142 -4.04 1.82 -0.15
N GLY A 143 -2.95 1.45 -0.83
CA GLY A 143 -2.89 0.29 -1.70
C GLY A 143 -3.13 -1.03 -0.98
N ILE A 144 -2.49 -1.21 0.19
CA ILE A 144 -2.72 -2.39 1.06
C ILE A 144 -4.18 -2.45 1.50
N LEU A 145 -4.76 -1.34 1.95
CA LEU A 145 -6.12 -1.26 2.46
C LEU A 145 -7.13 -1.63 1.37
N ARG A 146 -6.91 -1.19 0.11
CA ARG A 146 -7.76 -1.56 -1.04
C ARG A 146 -7.65 -3.05 -1.34
N ALA A 147 -6.43 -3.55 -1.50
CA ALA A 147 -6.22 -4.96 -1.80
C ALA A 147 -6.78 -5.89 -0.72
N MET A 148 -6.68 -5.50 0.56
CA MET A 148 -7.27 -6.24 1.65
C MET A 148 -8.80 -6.11 1.69
N ALA A 149 -9.38 -4.98 1.29
CA ALA A 149 -10.84 -4.85 1.19
C ALA A 149 -11.39 -5.88 0.19
N ASP A 150 -10.75 -6.00 -0.98
CA ASP A 150 -11.08 -7.01 -1.99
C ASP A 150 -10.88 -8.44 -1.46
N ASP A 151 -9.78 -8.69 -0.75
CA ASP A 151 -9.47 -10.00 -0.15
C ASP A 151 -10.53 -10.41 0.90
N TYR A 152 -11.07 -9.47 1.68
CA TYR A 152 -12.17 -9.71 2.61
C TYR A 152 -13.57 -9.62 1.98
N GLY A 153 -13.69 -9.29 0.69
CA GLY A 153 -14.98 -9.08 0.02
C GLY A 153 -15.78 -7.90 0.57
N SER A 154 -15.10 -6.86 1.07
CA SER A 154 -15.70 -5.66 1.66
C SER A 154 -15.61 -4.46 0.72
N LEU A 155 -16.69 -3.69 0.62
CA LEU A 155 -16.68 -2.44 -0.14
C LEU A 155 -16.20 -1.28 0.75
N ALA A 156 -15.04 -0.73 0.43
CA ALA A 156 -14.45 0.39 1.16
C ALA A 156 -14.01 1.50 0.20
N LEU A 157 -14.43 2.74 0.47
CA LEU A 157 -13.86 3.92 -0.18
C LEU A 157 -12.62 4.34 0.60
N ILE A 158 -11.49 4.40 -0.09
CA ILE A 158 -10.19 4.77 0.49
C ILE A 158 -9.70 6.04 -0.19
N GLU A 159 -9.45 7.06 0.61
CA GLU A 159 -9.04 8.38 0.16
C GLU A 159 -7.80 8.83 0.92
N MET A 160 -6.80 9.28 0.18
CA MET A 160 -5.65 9.98 0.74
C MET A 160 -5.79 11.45 0.34
N PRO A 161 -5.95 12.40 1.29
CA PRO A 161 -5.93 13.81 0.99
C PRO A 161 -4.61 14.13 0.27
N GLN A 162 -4.69 14.86 -0.85
CA GLN A 162 -3.48 15.24 -1.57
C GLN A 162 -2.58 16.03 -0.62
N SER A 163 -1.37 15.52 -0.41
CA SER A 163 -0.35 16.25 0.34
C SER A 163 -0.09 17.57 -0.38
N ARG A 164 -0.19 18.69 0.33
CA ARG A 164 0.13 20.02 -0.21
C ARG A 164 1.62 20.17 -0.53
N ALA A 165 2.45 19.22 -0.15
CA ALA A 165 3.85 19.19 -0.53
C ALA A 165 3.92 18.87 -2.03
N GLY A 166 4.27 19.89 -2.82
CA GLY A 166 4.58 19.71 -4.23
C GLY A 166 5.69 18.67 -4.43
N ARG A 167 5.97 18.37 -5.70
CA ARG A 167 6.96 17.41 -6.23
C ARG A 167 8.40 17.50 -5.65
N ASP A 168 8.64 18.40 -4.70
CA ASP A 168 9.93 18.83 -4.18
C ASP A 168 10.10 18.60 -2.66
N SER A 169 9.28 17.75 -2.02
CA SER A 169 9.54 17.30 -0.65
C SER A 169 10.72 16.32 -0.61
N ARG A 170 11.92 16.82 -0.92
CA ARG A 170 13.20 16.13 -0.77
C ARG A 170 13.69 16.12 0.69
N ILE A 171 12.81 16.49 1.62
CA ILE A 171 13.16 16.70 3.01
C ILE A 171 12.95 15.38 3.76
N PHE A 172 14.00 14.91 4.42
CA PHE A 172 13.99 13.82 5.40
C PHE A 172 13.34 14.31 6.71
N GLU A 173 12.09 14.73 6.64
CA GLU A 173 11.30 15.08 7.82
C GLU A 173 10.24 14.01 8.06
N PRO A 174 9.96 13.66 9.34
CA PRO A 174 8.88 12.76 9.69
C PRO A 174 7.59 13.26 9.05
N ALA A 175 6.97 12.40 8.25
CA ALA A 175 5.74 12.72 7.55
C ALA A 175 4.56 12.16 8.33
N GLU A 176 3.64 13.04 8.71
CA GLU A 176 2.31 12.64 9.17
C GLU A 176 1.34 12.68 7.98
N GLU A 177 0.90 11.51 7.53
CA GLU A 177 -0.06 11.33 6.46
C GLU A 177 -1.37 10.77 7.02
N VAL A 178 -2.49 11.04 6.34
CA VAL A 178 -3.81 10.54 6.77
C VAL A 178 -4.46 9.77 5.62
N VAL A 179 -4.95 8.58 5.91
CA VAL A 179 -5.81 7.80 4.99
C VAL A 179 -7.20 7.71 5.60
N THR A 180 -8.21 8.10 4.84
CA THR A 180 -9.62 7.98 5.23
C THR A 180 -10.20 6.71 4.62
N ILE A 181 -10.91 5.93 5.42
CA ILE A 181 -11.57 4.69 5.00
C ILE A 181 -13.05 4.81 5.35
N GLN A 182 -13.94 4.68 4.36
CA GLN A 182 -15.37 4.58 4.57
C GLN A 182 -15.83 3.17 4.21
N LEU A 183 -16.34 2.44 5.20
CA LEU A 183 -17.01 1.17 4.94
C LEU A 183 -18.41 1.43 4.41
N LEU A 184 -18.74 0.81 3.28
CA LEU A 184 -20.06 0.89 2.66
C LEU A 184 -20.82 -0.40 3.00
N ASP A 185 -21.98 -0.25 3.62
CA ASP A 185 -22.84 -1.39 3.94
C ASP A 185 -23.51 -1.93 2.66
N ALA A 186 -23.35 -3.23 2.40
CA ALA A 186 -24.01 -3.91 1.30
C ALA A 186 -25.55 -3.85 1.43
N ALA A 187 -26.10 -3.65 2.63
CA ALA A 187 -27.53 -3.49 2.87
C ALA A 187 -28.13 -2.22 2.25
N HIS A 188 -27.30 -1.27 1.77
CA HIS A 188 -27.75 -0.06 1.09
C HIS A 188 -27.62 -0.13 -0.44
N ALA A 189 -27.19 -1.27 -1.00
CA ALA A 189 -27.18 -1.50 -2.43
C ALA A 189 -28.53 -2.08 -2.88
N GLU A 190 -29.49 -1.21 -3.23
CA GLU A 190 -30.64 -1.65 -4.05
C GLU A 190 -30.11 -2.06 -5.44
N ALA A 191 -30.01 -3.37 -5.67
CA ALA A 191 -29.70 -3.90 -6.98
C ALA A 191 -30.80 -3.48 -7.96
N ARG A 192 -30.43 -2.82 -9.07
CA ARG A 192 -31.37 -2.62 -10.18
C ARG A 192 -31.87 -3.98 -10.65
N GLN A 193 -33.19 -4.18 -10.65
CA GLN A 193 -33.80 -5.39 -11.17
C GLN A 193 -33.40 -5.58 -12.63
N PHE A 194 -32.67 -6.66 -12.92
CA PHE A 194 -32.35 -7.09 -14.27
C PHE A 194 -33.33 -8.19 -14.68
N ALA A 195 -34.33 -7.82 -15.49
CA ALA A 195 -35.25 -8.78 -16.07
C ALA A 195 -34.65 -9.33 -17.38
N LEU A 196 -34.25 -10.60 -17.39
CA LEU A 196 -34.00 -11.33 -18.63
C LEU A 196 -35.35 -11.50 -19.34
N ALA A 197 -35.43 -11.01 -20.58
CA ALA A 197 -36.64 -10.96 -21.38
C ALA A 197 -37.48 -12.25 -21.30
N HIS A 198 -38.80 -12.08 -21.16
CA HIS A 198 -39.78 -13.17 -21.18
C HIS A 198 -39.57 -14.07 -22.40
N MET A 199 -39.21 -15.33 -22.18
CA MET A 199 -39.39 -16.37 -23.19
C MET A 199 -40.88 -16.68 -23.29
N THR A 200 -41.57 -16.04 -24.24
CA THR A 200 -42.85 -16.52 -24.76
C THR A 200 -42.58 -17.76 -25.60
N GLY A 201 -42.61 -18.93 -24.96
CA GLY A 201 -42.82 -20.19 -25.65
C GLY A 201 -44.33 -20.44 -25.78
N GLU A 202 -44.89 -20.16 -26.95
CA GLU A 202 -46.19 -20.70 -27.33
C GLU A 202 -46.05 -22.21 -27.60
N VAL A 203 -46.97 -22.98 -27.02
CA VAL A 203 -47.12 -24.44 -27.20
C VAL A 203 -47.99 -24.71 -28.43
#